data_AF-A0A950LNL2-F1
#
_entry.id   AF-A0A950LNL2-F1
#
_cell.length_a   1.000
_cell.length_b   1.000
_cell.length_c   1.000
_cell.angle_alpha   90.00
_cell.angle_beta   90.00
_cell.angle_gamma   90.00
#
_symmetry.space_group_name_H-M   'P 1'
#
loop_
_entity.id
_entity.type
_entity.pdbx_description
1 polymer ?
#
loop_
_entity_poly.entity_id
_entity_poly.type
_entity_poly.pdbx_seq_one_letter_code
_entity_poly.pdbx_strand_id
1 'polypeptide(L)' 'DILRRRKPERSLQTNVEFYTALLLEALEFPPDAFTAVFAMGRMAGWIAHAREQAQSGRLIRPQSRYVGPAPMRAA' A
#
# COMPACT_ATOMS: atom_id res chain seq x y z
N ASP A 1 -5.91 -1.53 -23.52
CA ASP A 1 -4.88 -1.57 -24.59
C ASP A 1 -3.57 -0.84 -24.31
N ILE A 2 -3.60 0.40 -23.82
CA ILE A 2 -2.38 1.21 -23.60
C ILE A 2 -1.37 0.52 -22.66
N LEU A 3 -1.82 0.03 -21.50
CA LEU A 3 -0.95 -0.64 -20.53
C LEU A 3 -0.32 -1.92 -21.11
N ARG A 4 -1.11 -2.71 -21.85
CA ARG A 4 -0.67 -3.95 -22.49
C ARG A 4 0.39 -3.70 -23.57
N ARG A 5 0.25 -2.61 -24.36
CA ARG A 5 1.27 -2.21 -25.35
C ARG A 5 2.56 -1.75 -24.69
N ARG A 6 2.48 -1.03 -23.55
CA ARG A 6 3.66 -0.47 -22.87
C ARG A 6 4.41 -1.50 -22.02
N LYS A 7 3.73 -2.54 -21.53
CA LYS A 7 4.29 -3.62 -20.69
C LYS A 7 3.70 -4.98 -21.10
N PRO A 8 4.09 -5.55 -22.25
CA PRO A 8 3.46 -6.75 -22.82
C PRO A 8 3.59 -8.00 -21.92
N GLU A 9 4.70 -8.13 -21.21
CA GLU A 9 4.98 -9.26 -20.30
C GLU A 9 4.22 -9.17 -18.96
N ARG A 10 3.45 -8.10 -18.72
CA ARG A 10 2.72 -7.91 -17.45
C ARG A 10 1.24 -7.67 -17.72
N SER A 11 0.39 -8.47 -17.08
CA SER A 11 -1.05 -8.19 -17.04
C SER A 11 -1.32 -7.02 -16.10
N LEU A 12 -1.24 -5.80 -16.63
CA LEU A 12 -1.55 -4.58 -15.90
C LEU A 12 -2.98 -4.13 -16.20
N GLN A 13 -3.78 -4.02 -15.15
CA GLN A 13 -5.12 -3.43 -15.18
C GLN A 13 -5.13 -2.17 -14.32
N THR A 14 -6.04 -1.25 -14.61
CA THR A 14 -6.28 -0.08 -13.76
C THR A 14 -6.83 -0.53 -12.42
N ASN A 15 -6.29 0.01 -11.33
CA ASN A 15 -6.83 -0.17 -9.99
C ASN A 15 -7.95 0.86 -9.71
N VAL A 16 -8.60 0.73 -8.56
CA VAL A 16 -9.67 1.64 -8.14
C VAL A 16 -9.16 3.08 -8.02
N GLU A 17 -7.91 3.27 -7.61
CA GLU A 17 -7.30 4.58 -7.42
C GLU A 17 -7.26 5.42 -8.71
N PHE A 18 -7.13 4.78 -9.87
CA PHE A 18 -7.20 5.49 -11.16
C PHE A 18 -8.55 6.19 -11.35
N TYR A 19 -9.66 5.52 -11.02
CA TYR A 19 -10.99 6.08 -11.14
C TYR A 19 -11.30 7.08 -10.02
N THR A 20 -10.80 6.81 -8.80
CA THR A 20 -10.92 7.75 -7.68
C THR A 20 -10.23 9.08 -7.99
N ALA A 21 -9.08 9.08 -8.64
CA ALA A 21 -8.38 10.30 -9.02
C ALA A 21 -9.21 11.17 -9.98
N LEU A 22 -9.80 10.54 -11.01
CA LEU A 22 -10.68 11.23 -11.96
C LEU A 22 -11.95 11.79 -11.28
N LEU A 23 -12.52 11.04 -10.33
CA LEU A 23 -13.66 11.51 -9.55
C LEU A 23 -13.31 12.74 -8.70
N LEU A 24 -12.18 12.70 -7.98
CA LEU A 24 -11.76 13.80 -7.13
C LEU A 24 -11.38 15.04 -7.94
N GLU A 25 -10.77 14.86 -9.12
CA GLU A 25 -10.54 15.94 -10.08
C GLU A 25 -11.85 16.58 -10.55
N ALA A 26 -12.85 15.76 -10.91
CA ALA A 26 -14.17 16.26 -11.32
C ALA A 26 -14.93 16.97 -10.18
N LEU A 27 -14.60 16.68 -8.92
CA LEU A 27 -15.13 17.35 -7.73
C LEU A 27 -14.25 18.52 -7.27
N GLU A 28 -13.24 18.91 -8.07
CA GLU A 28 -12.35 20.04 -7.81
C GLU A 28 -11.56 19.93 -6.50
N PHE A 29 -11.27 18.70 -6.06
CA PHE A 29 -10.38 18.49 -4.93
C PHE A 29 -8.94 18.87 -5.29
N PRO A 30 -8.19 19.52 -4.38
CA PRO A 30 -6.76 19.72 -4.55
C PRO A 30 -6.03 18.38 -4.74
N PRO A 31 -5.11 18.23 -5.71
CA PRO A 31 -4.42 16.95 -5.95
C PRO A 31 -3.63 16.43 -4.75
N ASP A 32 -3.10 17.32 -3.91
CA ASP A 32 -2.40 17.01 -2.66
C ASP A 32 -3.35 16.47 -1.57
N ALA A 33 -4.66 16.71 -1.67
CA ALA A 33 -5.65 16.17 -0.76
C ALA A 33 -6.02 14.69 -1.05
N PHE A 34 -5.60 14.12 -2.19
CA PHE A 34 -5.97 12.75 -2.61
C PHE A 34 -5.72 11.72 -1.50
N THR A 35 -4.51 11.73 -0.92
CA THR A 35 -4.11 10.76 0.11
C THR A 35 -4.94 10.93 1.39
N ALA A 36 -5.31 12.17 1.75
CA ALA A 36 -6.13 12.42 2.93
C ALA A 36 -7.57 11.89 2.72
N VAL A 37 -8.17 12.13 1.56
CA VAL A 37 -9.50 11.60 1.23
C VAL A 37 -9.51 10.07 1.18
N PHE A 38 -8.47 9.49 0.58
CA PHE A 38 -8.29 8.04 0.59
C PHE A 38 -8.18 7.50 2.03
N ALA A 39 -7.36 8.12 2.87
CA ALA A 39 -7.20 7.74 4.27
C ALA A 39 -8.54 7.79 5.00
N MET A 40 -9.34 8.85 4.81
CA MET A 40 -10.68 8.97 5.39
C MET A 40 -11.58 7.78 5.03
N GLY A 41 -11.60 7.37 3.76
CA GLY A 41 -12.35 6.20 3.32
C GLY A 41 -11.84 4.87 3.90
N ARG A 42 -10.54 4.77 4.23
CA ARG A 42 -9.94 3.56 4.79
C ARG A 42 -10.05 3.45 6.31
N MET A 43 -10.29 4.56 7.02
CA MET A 43 -10.28 4.62 8.50
C MET A 43 -11.13 3.52 9.14
N ALA A 44 -12.34 3.30 8.65
CA ALA A 44 -13.24 2.28 9.21
C ALA A 44 -12.62 0.87 9.13
N GLY A 45 -12.01 0.52 8.01
CA GLY A 45 -11.35 -0.78 7.82
C GLY A 45 -10.08 -0.91 8.67
N TRP A 46 -9.29 0.15 8.80
CA TRP A 46 -8.11 0.14 9.67
C TRP A 46 -8.49 -0.05 11.13
N ILE A 47 -9.51 0.65 11.61
CA ILE A 47 -10.00 0.51 12.99
C ILE A 47 -10.56 -0.90 13.22
N ALA A 48 -11.31 -1.44 12.25
CA ALA A 48 -11.82 -2.81 12.34
C ALA A 48 -10.69 -3.84 12.48
N HIS A 49 -9.70 -3.81 11.60
CA HIS A 49 -8.56 -4.73 11.66
C HIS A 49 -7.67 -4.50 12.89
N ALA A 50 -7.50 -3.26 13.35
CA ALA A 50 -6.76 -3.00 14.58
C ALA A 50 -7.44 -3.65 15.80
N ARG A 51 -8.77 -3.59 15.88
CA ARG A 51 -9.54 -4.26 16.93
C ARG A 51 -9.47 -5.78 16.81
N GLU A 52 -9.61 -6.32 15.60
CA GLU A 52 -9.46 -7.75 15.32
C GLU A 52 -8.07 -8.26 15.74
N GLN A 53 -7.00 -7.53 15.38
CA GLN A 53 -5.64 -7.87 15.76
C GLN A 53 -5.45 -7.82 17.28
N ALA A 54 -6.00 -6.82 17.96
CA ALA A 54 -5.92 -6.69 19.42
C ALA A 54 -6.58 -7.88 20.15
N GLN A 55 -7.63 -8.46 19.57
CA GLN A 55 -8.30 -9.65 20.11
C GLN A 55 -7.51 -10.95 19.87
N SER A 56 -6.65 -10.99 18.85
CA SER A 56 -5.86 -12.19 18.52
C SER A 56 -4.74 -12.50 19.52
N GLY A 57 -4.22 -11.49 20.22
CA GLY A 57 -3.08 -11.62 21.13
C GLY A 57 -1.76 -12.04 20.47
N ARG A 58 -1.68 -12.09 19.14
CA ARG A 58 -0.52 -12.61 18.40
C ARG A 58 0.45 -11.50 18.00
N LEU A 59 1.72 -11.66 18.38
CA LEU A 59 2.79 -10.77 17.92
C LEU A 59 3.15 -11.04 16.45
N ILE A 60 3.20 -9.98 15.65
CA ILE A 60 3.73 -10.01 14.29
C ILE A 60 5.26 -9.87 14.37
N ARG A 61 5.99 -10.98 14.30
CA ARG A 61 7.46 -11.02 14.41
C ARG A 61 8.11 -11.83 13.26
N PRO A 62 8.32 -11.23 12.08
CA PRO A 62 9.05 -11.88 11.01
C PRO A 62 10.55 -12.00 11.34
N GLN A 63 11.25 -12.89 10.64
CA GLN A 63 12.70 -13.02 10.67
C GLN A 63 13.30 -12.52 9.35
N SER A 64 14.52 -12.02 9.42
CA SER A 64 15.28 -11.60 8.24
C SER A 64 16.53 -12.46 8.11
N ARG A 65 16.93 -12.75 6.86
CA ARG A 65 18.22 -13.39 6.56
C ARG A 65 19.25 -12.31 6.25
N TYR A 66 20.32 -12.27 7.04
CA TYR A 66 21.47 -11.43 6.74
C TYR A 66 22.25 -12.00 5.54
N VAL A 67 22.55 -11.15 4.56
CA VAL A 67 23.31 -11.48 3.34
C VAL A 67 24.53 -10.59 3.16
N GLY A 68 24.88 -9.81 4.20
CA GLY A 68 26.08 -8.98 4.20
C GLY A 68 27.35 -9.77 4.52
N PRO A 69 28.52 -9.10 4.54
CA PRO A 69 29.79 -9.72 4.89
C PRO A 69 29.75 -10.38 6.26
N ALA A 70 30.45 -11.52 6.40
CA ALA A 70 30.64 -12.13 7.71
C ALA A 70 31.32 -11.13 8.66
N PRO A 71 30.94 -11.08 9.95
CA PRO A 71 31.57 -10.18 10.90
C PRO A 71 33.08 -10.47 10.96
N MET A 72 33.88 -9.40 10.87
CA MET A 72 35.33 -9.52 11.04
C MET A 72 35.60 -9.95 12.47
N ARG A 73 36.40 -11.01 12.68
CA ARG A 73 36.86 -11.38 14.02
C ARG A 73 37.64 -10.20 14.59
N ALA A 74 37.29 -9.77 15.80
CA ALA A 74 38.11 -8.82 16.55
C ALA A 74 39.50 -9.43 16.73
N ALA A 75 40.53 -8.63 16.46
CA ALA A 75 41.94 -8.99 16.66
C ALA A 75 42.25 -9.20 18.15
#